data_AF-A0A0J7KKI6-F1
#
_entry.id   AF-A0A0J7KKI6-F1
#
_cell.length_a   1.000
_cell.length_b   1.000
_cell.length_c   1.000
_cell.angle_alpha   90.00
_cell.angle_beta   90.00
_cell.angle_gamma   90.00
#
_symmetry.space_group_name_H-M   'P 1'
#
loop_
_entity.id
_entity.type
_entity.pdbx_description
1 polymer ?
#
loop_
_entity_poly.entity_id
_entity_poly.type
_entity_poly.pdbx_seq_one_letter_code
_entity_poly.pdbx_strand_id
1 'polypeptide(L)'
;MDKSIKYTVGDHDFRNICKMDVANGVINFKRTIIDAKVSISNQNIEKVTGYDMCELEITSQAFLWHQIRCLMGILLLVGQRKEEPEIILKLLDIETCPQKPQYNMAHEVPLNLWYCDYEGVEWFIDKNELINTIKTLQQDWALNTIKSTMIKNMLTKLENLVNCANTDFQSDCLLLGVRSKIYQPLMKREMCG
;
A
#
# COMPACT_ATOMS: atom_id res chain seq x y z
N MET A 1 -5.54 3.12 -9.88
CA MET A 1 -4.80 3.36 -8.62
C MET A 1 -4.05 4.68 -8.68
N ASP A 2 -3.15 4.89 -9.66
CA ASP A 2 -2.33 6.11 -9.75
C ASP A 2 -3.13 7.44 -9.71
N LYS A 3 -4.20 7.55 -10.53
CA LYS A 3 -5.13 8.69 -10.47
C LYS A 3 -5.68 8.96 -9.06
N SER A 4 -5.97 7.90 -8.30
CA SER A 4 -6.55 8.00 -6.96
C SER A 4 -5.56 8.52 -5.93
N ILE A 5 -4.30 8.04 -5.97
CA ILE A 5 -3.28 8.50 -5.03
C ILE A 5 -2.92 9.98 -5.27
N LYS A 6 -2.95 10.46 -6.51
CA LYS A 6 -2.68 11.87 -6.83
C LYS A 6 -3.64 12.86 -6.15
N TYR A 7 -4.86 12.43 -5.80
CA TYR A 7 -5.79 13.25 -5.02
C TYR A 7 -5.35 13.48 -3.56
N THR A 8 -4.39 12.71 -3.05
CA THR A 8 -3.86 12.89 -1.70
C THR A 8 -2.82 14.01 -1.60
N VAL A 9 -2.26 14.45 -2.73
CA VAL A 9 -1.21 15.49 -2.77
C VAL A 9 -1.79 16.83 -2.29
N GLY A 10 -1.03 17.53 -1.44
CA GLY A 10 -1.45 18.77 -0.78
C GLY A 10 -1.80 18.59 0.69
N ASP A 11 -2.49 19.60 1.23
CA ASP A 11 -2.86 19.69 2.64
C ASP A 11 -4.30 19.22 2.89
N HIS A 12 -4.45 18.05 3.51
CA HIS A 12 -5.76 17.45 3.74
C HIS A 12 -5.91 16.89 5.14
N ASP A 13 -7.15 16.71 5.60
CA ASP A 13 -7.47 15.98 6.83
C ASP A 13 -7.61 14.47 6.53
N PHE A 14 -6.71 13.66 7.10
CA PHE A 14 -6.62 12.23 6.82
C PHE A 14 -7.30 11.36 7.90
N ARG A 15 -8.19 11.91 8.75
CA ARG A 15 -8.84 11.13 9.83
C ARG A 15 -9.57 9.87 9.34
N ASN A 16 -10.14 9.93 8.14
CA ASN A 16 -10.83 8.80 7.52
C ASN A 16 -9.88 7.82 6.84
N ILE A 17 -8.58 8.14 6.76
CA ILE A 17 -7.52 7.38 6.10
C ILE A 17 -6.38 7.06 7.10
N CYS A 18 -6.70 6.92 8.39
CA CYS A 18 -5.75 6.49 9.42
C CYS A 18 -6.45 5.66 10.50
N LYS A 19 -5.71 5.15 11.49
CA LYS A 19 -6.32 4.71 12.75
C LYS A 19 -6.32 5.91 13.70
N MET A 20 -7.49 6.23 14.27
CA MET A 20 -7.58 7.30 15.25
C MET A 20 -6.78 6.92 16.49
N ASP A 21 -5.94 7.85 16.96
CA ASP A 21 -5.06 7.64 18.10
C ASP A 21 -5.23 8.73 19.16
N VAL A 22 -6.50 9.02 19.47
CA VAL A 22 -6.89 10.09 20.40
C VAL A 22 -6.38 9.79 21.81
N ALA A 23 -6.28 8.50 22.18
CA ALA A 23 -5.73 8.08 23.48
C ALA A 23 -4.27 8.52 23.67
N ASN A 24 -3.49 8.65 22.59
CA ASN A 24 -2.12 9.16 22.60
C ASN A 24 -2.05 10.68 22.33
N GLY A 25 -3.17 11.40 22.43
CA GLY A 25 -3.22 12.86 22.28
C GLY A 25 -3.23 13.38 20.85
N VAL A 26 -3.43 12.52 19.84
CA VAL A 26 -3.53 12.96 18.44
C VAL A 26 -4.88 13.64 18.18
N ILE A 27 -4.86 14.97 18.11
CA ILE A 27 -6.03 15.81 17.80
C ILE A 27 -5.96 16.48 16.42
N ASN A 28 -4.78 16.52 15.79
CA ASN A 28 -4.59 17.10 14.46
C ASN A 28 -4.34 16.01 13.41
N PHE A 29 -5.31 15.84 12.53
CA PHE A 29 -5.31 14.86 11.44
C PHE A 29 -4.89 15.46 10.10
N LYS A 30 -4.53 16.75 10.04
CA LYS A 30 -4.01 17.36 8.82
C LYS A 30 -2.60 16.88 8.54
N ARG A 31 -2.33 16.52 7.29
CA ARG A 31 -0.99 16.18 6.79
C ARG A 31 -0.78 16.77 5.40
N THR A 32 0.48 17.05 5.09
CA THR A 32 0.92 17.58 3.80
C THR A 32 1.61 16.48 3.02
N ILE A 33 0.97 15.95 1.99
CA ILE A 33 1.60 15.00 1.06
C ILE A 33 2.28 15.81 -0.05
N ILE A 34 3.57 15.58 -0.25
CA ILE A 34 4.41 16.31 -1.20
C ILE A 34 4.31 15.70 -2.59
N ASP A 35 4.50 14.39 -2.70
CA ASP A 35 4.27 13.63 -3.92
C ASP A 35 3.77 12.23 -3.58
N ALA A 36 3.06 11.62 -4.51
CA ALA A 36 2.62 10.25 -4.41
C ALA A 36 2.35 9.66 -5.80
N LYS A 37 2.82 8.45 -6.09
CA LYS A 37 2.65 7.79 -7.39
C LYS A 37 2.54 6.28 -7.25
N VAL A 38 1.81 5.64 -8.16
CA VAL A 38 1.77 4.18 -8.29
C VAL A 38 2.36 3.77 -9.63
N SER A 39 3.41 2.94 -9.60
CA SER A 39 4.13 2.44 -10.77
C SER A 39 4.29 0.93 -10.74
N ILE A 40 4.59 0.32 -11.89
CA ILE A 40 5.09 -1.06 -11.95
C ILE A 40 6.59 -0.99 -11.66
N SER A 41 7.10 -1.83 -10.75
CA SER A 41 8.47 -1.73 -10.27
C SER A 41 9.52 -2.11 -11.32
N ASN A 42 9.17 -2.99 -12.27
CA ASN A 42 10.04 -3.37 -13.38
C ASN A 42 9.45 -2.92 -14.71
N GLN A 43 10.08 -1.91 -15.33
CA GLN A 43 9.57 -1.29 -16.56
C GLN A 43 9.87 -2.07 -17.84
N ASN A 44 10.69 -3.13 -17.76
CA ASN A 44 11.12 -3.92 -18.93
C ASN A 44 10.22 -5.15 -19.20
N ILE A 45 8.93 -5.07 -18.86
CA ILE A 45 8.00 -6.20 -18.99
C ILE A 45 7.19 -6.04 -20.28
N GLU A 46 7.32 -7.01 -21.20
CA GLU A 46 6.53 -7.05 -22.45
C GLU A 46 5.04 -7.34 -22.19
N LYS A 47 4.71 -8.10 -21.13
CA LYS A 47 3.34 -8.45 -20.76
C LYS A 47 3.17 -8.53 -19.24
N VAL A 48 2.26 -7.72 -18.71
CA VAL A 48 1.91 -7.71 -17.29
C VAL A 48 1.11 -8.97 -16.92
N THR A 49 1.45 -9.55 -15.77
CA THR A 49 0.92 -10.77 -15.15
C THR A 49 0.59 -10.51 -13.68
N GLY A 50 -0.18 -11.41 -13.05
CA GLY A 50 -0.48 -11.34 -11.61
C GLY A 50 0.74 -11.48 -10.69
N TYR A 51 1.92 -11.80 -11.24
CA TYR A 51 3.19 -11.92 -10.51
C TYR A 51 4.07 -10.67 -10.60
N ASP A 52 3.63 -9.65 -11.35
CA ASP A 52 4.36 -8.40 -11.46
C ASP A 52 4.06 -7.47 -10.28
N MET A 53 5.11 -6.84 -9.78
CA MET A 53 5.01 -6.01 -8.59
C MET A 53 4.69 -4.56 -8.98
N CYS A 54 3.73 -3.99 -8.26
CA CYS A 54 3.44 -2.56 -8.28
C CYS A 54 3.93 -1.93 -6.98
N GLU A 55 4.42 -0.70 -7.07
CA GLU A 55 4.91 0.07 -5.94
C GLU A 55 4.08 1.35 -5.78
N LEU A 56 3.84 1.73 -4.52
CA LEU A 56 3.37 3.05 -4.14
C LEU A 56 4.55 3.79 -3.52
N GLU A 57 4.99 4.87 -4.15
CA GLU A 57 5.92 5.82 -3.56
C GLU A 57 5.13 7.02 -3.06
N ILE A 58 5.35 7.42 -1.81
CA ILE A 58 4.67 8.55 -1.19
C ILE A 58 5.64 9.32 -0.28
N THR A 59 5.67 10.63 -0.47
CA THR A 59 6.53 11.55 0.29
C THR A 59 5.65 12.55 1.03
N SER A 60 5.93 12.76 2.31
CA SER A 60 5.18 13.67 3.17
C SER A 60 6.08 14.21 4.28
N GLN A 61 5.70 15.35 4.87
CA GLN A 61 6.32 15.87 6.08
C GLN A 61 6.14 14.95 7.29
N ALA A 62 4.99 14.26 7.38
CA ALA A 62 4.68 13.32 8.45
C ALA A 62 3.49 12.43 8.09
N PHE A 63 3.37 11.27 8.73
CA PHE A 63 2.22 10.38 8.60
C PHE A 63 1.49 10.18 9.93
N LEU A 64 0.18 9.93 9.88
CA LEU A 64 -0.64 9.48 11.01
C LEU A 64 -0.47 7.98 11.26
N TRP A 65 -0.92 7.52 12.43
CA TRP A 65 -0.89 6.10 12.76
C TRP A 65 -1.66 5.27 11.74
N HIS A 66 -0.97 4.27 11.17
CA HIS A 66 -1.44 3.40 10.09
C HIS A 66 -1.91 4.10 8.79
N GLN A 67 -1.61 5.39 8.58
CA GLN A 67 -2.12 6.15 7.42
C GLN A 67 -1.84 5.45 6.08
N ILE A 68 -0.59 5.05 5.85
CA ILE A 68 -0.19 4.43 4.58
C ILE A 68 -0.87 3.08 4.37
N ARG A 69 -1.04 2.28 5.42
CA ARG A 69 -1.70 0.97 5.32
C ARG A 69 -3.21 1.12 5.07
N CYS A 70 -3.85 2.11 5.68
CA CYS A 70 -5.23 2.46 5.38
C CYS A 70 -5.39 2.90 3.93
N LEU A 71 -4.52 3.82 3.47
CA LEU A 71 -4.52 4.34 2.11
C LEU A 71 -4.32 3.23 1.08
N MET A 72 -3.33 2.36 1.27
CA MET A 72 -3.09 1.22 0.40
C MET A 72 -4.26 0.23 0.39
N GLY A 73 -4.93 0.04 1.54
CA GLY A 73 -6.16 -0.75 1.63
C GLY A 73 -7.27 -0.23 0.72
N ILE A 74 -7.46 1.09 0.69
CA ILE A 74 -8.42 1.75 -0.20
C ILE A 74 -7.97 1.68 -1.66
N LEU A 75 -6.68 1.89 -1.95
CA LEU A 75 -6.15 1.78 -3.31
C LEU A 75 -6.33 0.37 -3.89
N LEU A 76 -6.19 -0.68 -3.08
CA LEU A 76 -6.47 -2.05 -3.51
C LEU A 76 -7.95 -2.24 -3.91
N LEU A 77 -8.90 -1.58 -3.24
CA LEU A 77 -10.30 -1.57 -3.66
C LEU A 77 -10.48 -0.86 -5.02
N VAL A 78 -9.78 0.25 -5.23
CA VAL A 78 -9.75 0.95 -6.54
C VAL A 78 -9.11 0.06 -7.62
N GLY A 79 -8.00 -0.62 -7.32
CA GLY A 79 -7.33 -1.55 -8.23
C GLY A 79 -8.21 -2.74 -8.62
N GLN A 80 -9.03 -3.22 -7.69
CA GLN A 80 -10.04 -4.25 -7.91
C GLN A 80 -11.33 -3.74 -8.58
N ARG A 81 -11.40 -2.45 -8.96
CA ARG A 81 -12.58 -1.78 -9.54
C ARG A 81 -13.83 -1.85 -8.67
N LYS A 82 -13.64 -1.95 -7.35
CA LYS A 82 -14.70 -1.92 -6.35
C LYS A 82 -15.04 -0.50 -5.92
N GLU A 83 -14.10 0.42 -6.07
CA GLU A 83 -14.28 1.85 -5.88
C GLU A 83 -13.72 2.62 -7.07
N GLU A 84 -14.32 3.78 -7.35
CA GLU A 84 -13.76 4.73 -8.31
C GLU A 84 -12.61 5.54 -7.69
N PRO A 85 -11.64 6.03 -8.47
CA PRO A 85 -10.51 6.80 -7.97
C PRO A 85 -10.88 7.99 -7.05
N GLU A 86 -12.01 8.63 -7.34
CA GLU A 86 -12.57 9.78 -6.64
C GLU A 86 -13.03 9.46 -5.20
N ILE A 87 -13.02 8.19 -4.79
CA ILE A 87 -13.32 7.82 -3.40
C ILE A 87 -12.39 8.51 -2.40
N ILE A 88 -11.13 8.74 -2.78
CA ILE A 88 -10.16 9.46 -1.95
C ILE A 88 -10.64 10.89 -1.67
N LEU A 89 -11.17 11.60 -2.66
CA LEU A 89 -11.71 12.96 -2.48
C LEU A 89 -12.85 12.97 -1.46
N LYS A 90 -13.75 11.98 -1.53
CA LYS A 90 -14.87 11.85 -0.58
C LYS A 90 -14.39 11.55 0.84
N LEU A 91 -13.33 10.76 1.00
CA LEU A 91 -12.79 10.42 2.31
C LEU A 91 -12.00 11.57 2.94
N LEU A 92 -11.39 12.44 2.13
CA LEU A 92 -10.69 13.64 2.59
C LEU A 92 -11.66 14.79 2.90
N ASP A 93 -12.87 14.77 2.34
CA ASP A 93 -13.92 15.74 2.62
C ASP A 93 -14.66 15.40 3.92
N ILE A 94 -14.33 16.13 4.98
CA ILE A 94 -14.90 15.93 6.32
C ILE A 94 -16.36 16.38 6.40
N GLU A 95 -16.80 17.29 5.53
CA GLU A 95 -18.19 17.75 5.53
C GLU A 95 -19.13 16.66 4.99
N THR A 96 -18.71 15.98 3.91
CA THR A 96 -19.50 14.90 3.32
C THR A 96 -19.22 13.53 3.95
N CYS A 97 -18.06 13.35 4.58
CA CYS A 97 -17.65 12.15 5.30
C CYS A 97 -17.16 12.50 6.72
N PRO A 98 -18.08 12.86 7.65
CA PRO A 98 -17.70 13.29 9.00
C PRO A 98 -17.12 12.16 9.85
N GLN A 99 -17.36 10.91 9.47
CA GLN A 99 -16.90 9.72 10.17
C GLN A 99 -16.24 8.74 9.21
N LYS A 100 -15.30 7.96 9.75
CA LYS A 100 -14.51 7.00 8.99
C LYS A 100 -15.34 5.76 8.63
N PRO A 101 -15.49 5.39 7.35
CA PRO A 101 -16.15 4.13 6.99
C PRO A 101 -15.28 2.92 7.35
N GLN A 102 -15.91 1.78 7.60
CA GLN A 102 -15.19 0.53 7.85
C GLN A 102 -14.48 0.01 6.59
N TYR A 103 -13.17 -0.21 6.68
CA TYR A 103 -12.37 -0.88 5.66
C TYR A 103 -11.15 -1.58 6.27
N ASN A 104 -10.61 -2.53 5.50
CA ASN A 104 -9.44 -3.30 5.88
C ASN A 104 -8.15 -2.58 5.52
N MET A 105 -7.18 -2.59 6.43
CA MET A 105 -5.84 -2.08 6.17
C MET A 105 -5.03 -3.08 5.34
N ALA A 106 -4.10 -2.56 4.55
CA ALA A 106 -3.13 -3.40 3.86
C ALA A 106 -2.21 -4.15 4.86
N HIS A 107 -1.69 -5.28 4.39
CA HIS A 107 -0.63 -6.03 5.07
C HIS A 107 0.57 -5.12 5.35
N GLU A 108 1.29 -5.35 6.45
CA GLU A 108 2.43 -4.51 6.86
C GLU A 108 3.74 -4.84 6.15
N VAL A 109 3.98 -6.12 5.84
CA VAL A 109 5.19 -6.60 5.13
C VAL A 109 5.67 -5.70 3.99
N PRO A 110 4.83 -5.20 3.04
CA PRO A 110 5.32 -4.39 1.93
C PRO A 110 5.62 -2.91 2.29
N LEU A 111 5.36 -2.45 3.50
CA LEU A 111 5.62 -1.07 3.91
C LEU A 111 7.09 -0.90 4.29
N ASN A 112 7.81 -0.08 3.53
CA ASN A 112 9.22 0.23 3.77
C ASN A 112 9.44 1.73 3.93
N LEU A 113 10.19 2.14 4.96
CA LEU A 113 10.69 3.51 5.07
C LEU A 113 11.94 3.62 4.21
N TRP A 114 11.78 4.17 3.01
CA TRP A 114 12.86 4.20 2.02
C TRP A 114 13.89 5.31 2.26
N TYR A 115 13.42 6.51 2.57
CA TYR A 115 14.27 7.69 2.69
C TYR A 115 13.69 8.68 3.71
N CYS A 116 14.58 9.40 4.39
CA CYS A 116 14.26 10.52 5.26
C CYS A 116 15.20 11.67 4.94
N ASP A 117 14.65 12.87 4.81
CA ASP A 117 15.40 14.09 4.54
C ASP A 117 15.42 14.99 5.77
N TYR A 118 16.56 15.65 5.99
CA TYR A 118 16.77 16.55 7.11
C TYR A 118 17.58 17.75 6.64
N GLU A 119 17.05 18.95 6.85
CA GLU A 119 17.72 20.18 6.46
C GLU A 119 19.02 20.38 7.27
N GLY A 120 20.11 20.66 6.56
CA GLY A 120 21.41 20.96 7.18
C GLY A 120 22.13 19.75 7.79
N VAL A 121 21.71 18.52 7.48
CA VAL A 121 22.38 17.30 7.96
C VAL A 121 23.20 16.66 6.84
N GLU A 122 24.49 16.51 7.08
CA GLU A 122 25.36 15.68 6.24
C GLU A 122 25.48 14.27 6.84
N TRP A 123 25.02 13.28 6.08
CA TRP A 123 25.09 11.88 6.49
C TRP A 123 26.51 11.32 6.34
N PHE A 124 27.04 10.74 7.41
CA PHE A 124 28.26 9.96 7.35
C PHE A 124 27.93 8.50 6.99
N ILE A 125 28.57 7.98 5.95
CA ILE A 125 28.38 6.60 5.48
C ILE A 125 29.71 5.86 5.60
N ASP A 126 29.77 4.90 6.52
CA ASP A 126 30.92 4.00 6.62
C ASP A 126 30.89 2.97 5.47
N LYS A 127 32.00 2.88 4.73
CA LYS A 127 32.09 2.00 3.56
C LYS A 127 32.06 0.52 3.93
N ASN A 128 32.67 0.13 5.06
CA ASN A 128 32.69 -1.26 5.49
C ASN A 128 31.30 -1.71 5.93
N GLU A 129 30.58 -0.85 6.68
CA GLU A 129 29.19 -1.13 7.06
C GLU A 129 28.25 -1.16 5.86
N LEU A 130 28.47 -0.31 4.86
CA LEU A 130 27.72 -0.36 3.61
C LEU A 130 27.94 -1.68 2.87
N ILE A 131 29.18 -2.17 2.78
CA ILE A 131 29.51 -3.47 2.17
C ILE A 131 28.86 -4.62 2.95
N ASN A 132 28.90 -4.59 4.28
CA ASN A 132 28.25 -5.59 5.12
C ASN A 132 26.73 -5.60 4.91
N THR A 133 26.11 -4.43 4.83
CA THR A 133 24.68 -4.28 4.55
C THR A 133 24.33 -4.85 3.17
N ILE A 134 25.09 -4.51 2.13
CA ILE A 134 24.91 -5.07 0.78
C ILE A 134 24.99 -6.59 0.80
N LYS A 135 25.99 -7.15 1.49
CA LYS A 135 26.16 -8.61 1.61
C LYS A 135 24.94 -9.27 2.26
N THR A 136 24.44 -8.74 3.37
CA THR A 136 23.26 -9.26 4.06
C THR A 136 22.03 -9.21 3.14
N LEU A 137 21.78 -8.07 2.50
CA LEU A 137 20.65 -7.90 1.58
C LEU A 137 20.73 -8.87 0.37
N GLN A 138 21.93 -9.12 -0.15
CA GLN A 138 22.14 -10.10 -1.22
C GLN A 138 21.84 -11.53 -0.76
N GLN A 139 22.22 -11.90 0.47
CA GLN A 139 21.92 -13.21 1.05
C GLN A 139 20.40 -13.40 1.25
N ASP A 140 19.73 -12.40 1.81
CA ASP A 140 18.28 -12.41 1.99
C ASP A 140 17.55 -12.46 0.65
N TRP A 141 18.00 -11.68 -0.33
CA TRP A 141 17.46 -11.72 -1.69
C TRP A 141 17.61 -13.11 -2.31
N ALA A 142 18.79 -13.73 -2.19
CA ALA A 142 19.04 -15.05 -2.76
C ALA A 142 18.09 -16.10 -2.16
N LEU A 143 17.94 -16.13 -0.83
CA LEU A 143 17.05 -17.07 -0.14
C LEU A 143 15.57 -16.85 -0.50
N ASN A 144 15.11 -15.60 -0.53
CA ASN A 144 13.72 -15.27 -0.86
C ASN A 144 13.41 -15.54 -2.34
N THR A 145 14.36 -15.26 -3.23
CA THR A 145 14.25 -15.59 -4.66
C THR A 145 14.15 -17.10 -4.87
N ILE A 146 15.00 -17.90 -4.23
CA ILE A 146 14.92 -19.39 -4.31
C ILE A 146 13.52 -19.87 -3.90
N LYS A 147 13.02 -19.42 -2.75
CA LYS A 147 11.68 -19.79 -2.26
C LYS A 147 10.58 -19.37 -3.24
N SER A 148 10.62 -18.13 -3.72
CA SER A 148 9.64 -17.60 -4.66
C SER A 148 9.65 -18.36 -5.99
N THR A 149 10.83 -18.67 -6.54
CA THR A 149 10.99 -19.48 -7.75
C THR A 149 10.46 -20.89 -7.57
N MET A 150 10.75 -21.55 -6.45
CA MET A 150 10.21 -22.88 -6.15
C MET A 150 8.68 -22.87 -6.13
N ILE A 151 8.07 -21.90 -5.45
CA ILE A 151 6.61 -21.74 -5.37
C ILE A 151 6.02 -21.45 -6.77
N LYS A 152 6.61 -20.51 -7.52
CA LYS A 152 6.15 -20.15 -8.86
C LYS A 152 6.18 -21.35 -9.83
N ASN A 153 7.24 -22.16 -9.78
CA ASN A 153 7.34 -23.36 -10.59
C ASN A 153 6.25 -24.40 -10.24
N MET A 154 5.91 -24.55 -8.95
CA MET A 154 4.80 -25.41 -8.54
C MET A 154 3.47 -24.87 -9.04
N LEU A 155 3.23 -23.56 -8.88
CA LEU A 155 2.01 -22.90 -9.35
C LEU A 155 1.82 -23.06 -10.86
N THR A 156 2.83 -22.76 -11.67
CA THR A 156 2.74 -22.91 -13.14
C THR A 156 2.37 -24.34 -13.56
N LYS A 157 2.91 -25.36 -12.88
CA LYS A 157 2.53 -26.76 -13.16
C LYS A 157 1.08 -27.04 -12.78
N LEU A 158 0.63 -26.56 -11.63
CA LEU A 158 -0.74 -26.76 -11.15
C LEU A 158 -1.77 -26.00 -11.99
N GLU A 159 -1.49 -24.75 -12.35
CA GLU A 159 -2.32 -23.91 -13.22
C GLU A 159 -2.57 -24.60 -14.58
N ASN A 160 -1.52 -25.21 -15.16
CA ASN A 160 -1.62 -25.98 -16.40
C ASN A 160 -2.50 -27.25 -16.29
N LEU A 161 -2.69 -27.80 -15.10
CA LEU A 161 -3.54 -28.98 -14.89
C LEU A 161 -5.02 -28.62 -14.72
N VAL A 162 -5.32 -27.43 -14.18
CA VAL A 162 -6.67 -27.06 -13.73
C VAL A 162 -7.58 -26.63 -14.90
N ASN A 163 -7.03 -26.27 -16.08
CA ASN A 163 -7.78 -25.91 -17.29
C ASN A 163 -8.90 -24.85 -17.07
N CYS A 164 -8.84 -24.08 -15.97
CA CYS A 164 -9.88 -23.13 -15.58
C CYS A 164 -9.41 -21.69 -15.80
N ALA A 165 -10.35 -20.82 -16.20
CA ALA A 165 -10.06 -19.51 -16.78
C ALA A 165 -9.66 -18.41 -15.78
N ASN A 166 -9.54 -18.68 -14.47
CA ASN A 166 -9.06 -17.66 -13.53
C ASN A 166 -8.51 -18.28 -12.24
N THR A 167 -7.19 -18.18 -12.02
CA THR A 167 -6.49 -18.63 -10.80
C THR A 167 -5.70 -17.51 -10.13
N ASP A 168 -6.01 -16.25 -10.44
CA ASP A 168 -5.30 -15.08 -9.94
C ASP A 168 -5.74 -14.69 -8.52
N PHE A 169 -5.16 -15.36 -7.52
CA PHE A 169 -5.45 -15.13 -6.09
C PHE A 169 -4.35 -14.36 -5.33
N GLN A 170 -3.33 -13.85 -6.03
CA GLN A 170 -2.14 -13.25 -5.41
C GLN A 170 -2.48 -12.03 -4.54
N SER A 171 -3.54 -11.29 -4.86
CA SER A 171 -3.98 -10.12 -4.09
C SER A 171 -4.70 -10.48 -2.77
N ASP A 172 -4.99 -11.75 -2.51
CA ASP A 172 -5.81 -12.16 -1.37
C ASP A 172 -5.13 -11.97 -0.02
N CYS A 173 -3.79 -12.06 0.02
CA CYS A 173 -3.01 -11.83 1.23
C CYS A 173 -2.73 -10.34 1.51
N LEU A 174 -3.05 -9.43 0.58
CA LEU A 174 -2.65 -8.02 0.68
C LEU A 174 -3.53 -7.18 1.64
N LEU A 175 -4.71 -7.67 2.02
CA LEU A 175 -5.61 -7.02 2.98
C LEU A 175 -5.78 -7.88 4.22
N LEU A 176 -5.69 -7.27 5.41
CA LEU A 176 -5.91 -7.95 6.67
C LEU A 176 -7.39 -7.93 7.08
N GLY A 177 -7.87 -9.01 7.69
CA GLY A 177 -9.22 -9.11 8.24
C GLY A 177 -10.22 -9.86 7.35
N VAL A 178 -11.45 -9.98 7.84
CA VAL A 178 -12.51 -10.74 7.15
C VAL A 178 -12.97 -9.97 5.90
N ARG A 179 -13.05 -10.67 4.78
CA ARG A 179 -13.62 -10.14 3.54
C ARG A 179 -15.08 -10.58 3.43
N SER A 180 -16.01 -9.63 3.31
CA SER A 180 -17.39 -9.95 2.96
C SER A 180 -17.44 -10.61 1.58
N LYS A 181 -18.31 -11.62 1.42
CA LYS A 181 -18.58 -12.25 0.12
C LYS A 181 -19.17 -11.27 -0.88
N ILE A 182 -19.94 -10.30 -0.40
CA ILE A 182 -20.58 -9.27 -1.23
C ILE A 182 -19.91 -7.93 -0.91
N TYR A 183 -19.39 -7.29 -1.94
CA TYR A 183 -18.78 -5.98 -1.81
C TYR A 183 -19.84 -4.90 -1.58
N GLN A 184 -19.64 -4.07 -0.55
CA GLN A 184 -20.44 -2.87 -0.30
C GLN A 184 -19.55 -1.63 -0.49
N PRO A 185 -20.00 -0.61 -1.26
CA PRO A 185 -19.24 0.62 -1.42
C PRO A 185 -18.94 1.32 -0.10
N LEU A 186 -17.76 1.91 0.05
CA LEU A 186 -17.26 2.50 1.30
C LEU A 186 -18.24 3.51 1.89
N MET A 187 -18.78 4.42 1.06
CA MET A 187 -19.72 5.46 1.50
C MET A 187 -21.10 4.92 1.92
N LYS A 188 -21.35 3.62 1.78
CA LYS A 188 -22.59 2.96 2.21
C LYS A 188 -22.39 2.07 3.44
N ARG A 189 -21.16 1.96 3.96
CA ARG A 189 -20.85 1.08 5.09
C ARG A 189 -21.18 1.76 6.41
N GLU A 190 -21.24 0.96 7.47
CA GLU A 190 -21.21 1.47 8.82
C GLU A 190 -19.94 2.31 9.03
N MET A 191 -20.12 3.44 9.70
CA MET A 191 -19.04 4.31 10.11
C MET A 191 -18.51 3.88 11.47
N CYS A 192 -17.23 4.11 11.75
CA CYS A 192 -16.69 3.95 13.08
C CYS A 192 -17.39 4.94 14.03
N GLY A 193 -17.97 4.40 15.11
CA GLY A 193 -18.52 5.18 16.22
C GLY A 193 -17.45 5.78 17.12
#